data_AF-A0A852HAC9-F1
#
_entry.id   AF-A0A852HAC9-F1
#
_cell.length_a   1.000
_cell.length_b   1.000
_cell.length_c   1.000
_cell.angle_alpha   90.00
_cell.angle_beta   90.00
_cell.angle_gamma   90.00
#
_symmetry.space_group_name_H-M   'P 1'
#
loop_
_entity.id
_entity.type
_entity.pdbx_description
1 polymer ?
#
loop_
_entity_poly.entity_id
_entity_poly.type
_entity_poly.pdbx_seq_one_letter_code
_entity_poly.pdbx_strand_id
1 'polypeptide(L)'
;FLRFFFNELYLNTWIKDEWSHFYDSVYVKENWIDPLLRWQPKVQQLIEKLTDKLSNRTTVKASRVTRPKEFNLTVPKPRAIPPPSPAPLPVLPKRQPVPPSIYKPPKERKELEEIKAKNIQKAKVSSGTFHLFQFLCRIISAVLILWSQMSCEHYLEVVWKSVLTQYFEELTDLIDNIPIKLNTAAILREGALYQRKLEEELKRIENLQQGAGDPSEFLEWQKQMRGKDLEEQLTEIECRRLQGKLSYEEAVLAHQNVIQENKKKADLLREEKAELMHLYAENRLQEQKEMKELVEQVMEGHKNVKQAKAKIQECKQQIVQQVCEESGELLRQALEEKEEENRKRYELIQQIRAIESTPSNRHKFIDLTETGGHGLFGEMSIVELHERLALLKEAQKAAEEEKRDQIIHEKQAKEQLILDKLDQISQFRAELGRAAALKQEEKKKSQSGERPMKDERILKLQEKIVEKTMERQKQAGLL
;
A
#
# COMPACT_ATOMS: atom_id res chain seq x y z
N PHE A 1 35.20 -10.60 12.69
CA PHE A 1 34.49 -11.07 11.48
C PHE A 1 35.44 -11.70 10.46
N LEU A 2 36.20 -10.96 9.64
CA LEU A 2 37.00 -11.55 8.53
C LEU A 2 37.91 -12.73 8.96
N ARG A 3 38.65 -12.60 10.08
CA ARG A 3 39.51 -13.67 10.64
C ARG A 3 38.75 -14.93 11.12
N PHE A 4 37.43 -14.84 11.27
CA PHE A 4 36.53 -15.97 11.55
C PHE A 4 35.95 -16.52 10.25
N PHE A 5 35.38 -15.66 9.39
CA PHE A 5 34.72 -16.08 8.15
C PHE A 5 35.68 -16.65 7.11
N PHE A 6 36.93 -16.19 7.06
CA PHE A 6 38.01 -16.75 6.23
C PHE A 6 38.94 -17.68 7.02
N ASN A 7 38.44 -18.31 8.10
CA ASN A 7 39.14 -19.43 8.72
C ASN A 7 38.80 -20.72 7.95
N GLU A 8 39.82 -21.39 7.44
CA GLU A 8 39.72 -22.64 6.67
C GLU A 8 39.01 -23.76 7.42
N LEU A 9 39.20 -23.83 8.75
CA LEU A 9 38.52 -24.80 9.59
C LEU A 9 37.01 -24.56 9.66
N TYR A 10 36.56 -23.29 9.70
CA TYR A 10 35.14 -22.95 9.78
C TYR A 10 34.46 -22.95 8.40
N LEU A 11 35.20 -22.59 7.34
CA LEU A 11 34.73 -22.71 5.95
C LEU A 11 34.50 -24.17 5.54
N ASN A 12 35.41 -25.09 5.88
CA ASN A 12 35.29 -26.50 5.49
C ASN A 12 34.40 -27.35 6.40
N THR A 13 33.99 -26.82 7.56
CA THR A 13 33.02 -27.45 8.47
C THR A 13 31.74 -26.61 8.50
N TRP A 14 31.43 -25.96 9.63
CA TRP A 14 30.09 -25.43 9.96
C TRP A 14 29.48 -24.55 8.86
N ILE A 15 30.26 -23.71 8.18
CA ILE A 15 29.75 -22.83 7.12
C ILE A 15 29.34 -23.64 5.88
N LYS A 16 30.14 -24.63 5.47
CA LYS A 16 29.81 -25.54 4.38
C LYS A 16 28.66 -26.47 4.76
N ASP A 17 28.65 -26.99 5.97
CA ASP A 17 27.66 -27.97 6.43
C ASP A 17 26.26 -27.33 6.48
N GLU A 18 26.13 -26.13 7.07
CA GLU A 18 24.89 -25.33 7.06
C GLU A 18 24.42 -24.96 5.64
N TRP A 19 25.32 -24.57 4.74
CA TRP A 19 24.96 -24.29 3.34
C TRP A 19 24.57 -25.56 2.57
N SER A 20 25.12 -26.71 2.95
CA SER A 20 24.78 -28.02 2.37
C SER A 20 23.43 -28.58 2.85
N HIS A 21 22.76 -27.93 3.82
CA HIS A 21 21.37 -28.22 4.16
C HIS A 21 20.36 -27.61 3.17
N PHE A 22 20.75 -26.57 2.41
CA PHE A 22 19.86 -25.86 1.48
C PHE A 22 20.22 -26.08 0.00
N TYR A 23 21.47 -26.49 -0.29
CA TYR A 23 22.01 -26.66 -1.63
C TYR A 23 22.89 -27.92 -1.69
N ASP A 24 23.11 -28.48 -2.89
CA ASP A 24 23.96 -29.67 -3.04
C ASP A 24 25.39 -29.39 -2.54
N SER A 25 25.87 -30.25 -1.64
CA SER A 25 27.21 -30.24 -1.06
C SER A 25 28.35 -30.15 -2.09
N VAL A 26 28.18 -30.72 -3.30
CA VAL A 26 29.15 -30.61 -4.39
C VAL A 26 29.16 -29.18 -4.94
N TYR A 27 27.98 -28.66 -5.28
CA TYR A 27 27.79 -27.31 -5.79
C TYR A 27 28.30 -26.24 -4.80
N VAL A 28 27.94 -26.36 -3.52
CA VAL A 28 28.38 -25.49 -2.42
C VAL A 28 29.91 -25.49 -2.31
N LYS A 29 30.53 -26.68 -2.38
CA LYS A 29 31.99 -26.79 -2.29
C LYS A 29 32.66 -26.07 -3.48
N GLU A 30 32.34 -26.47 -4.70
CA GLU A 30 33.04 -26.02 -5.91
C GLU A 30 32.79 -24.54 -6.23
N ASN A 31 31.59 -24.03 -5.98
CA ASN A 31 31.20 -22.67 -6.38
C ASN A 31 31.34 -21.63 -5.27
N TRP A 32 31.26 -22.03 -3.99
CA TRP A 32 31.32 -21.09 -2.86
C TRP A 32 32.55 -21.31 -1.97
N ILE A 33 32.79 -22.52 -1.48
CA ILE A 33 33.89 -22.78 -0.53
C ILE A 33 35.26 -22.71 -1.20
N ASP A 34 35.49 -23.44 -2.29
CA ASP A 34 36.79 -23.49 -2.96
C ASP A 34 37.22 -22.10 -3.51
N PRO A 35 36.32 -21.24 -4.03
CA PRO A 35 36.64 -19.84 -4.33
C PRO A 35 36.93 -18.99 -3.09
N LEU A 36 36.21 -19.16 -1.98
CA LEU A 36 36.51 -18.43 -0.72
C LEU A 36 37.88 -18.82 -0.16
N LEU A 37 38.25 -20.10 -0.22
CA LEU A 37 39.59 -20.59 0.12
C LEU A 37 40.65 -20.02 -0.84
N ARG A 38 40.37 -19.93 -2.14
CA ARG A 38 41.28 -19.28 -3.12
C ARG A 38 41.52 -17.79 -2.83
N TRP A 39 40.59 -17.09 -2.18
CA TRP A 39 40.77 -15.71 -1.73
C TRP A 39 41.38 -15.58 -0.33
N GLN A 40 41.30 -16.61 0.51
CA GLN A 40 41.82 -16.65 1.89
C GLN A 40 43.23 -16.04 2.07
N PRO A 41 44.29 -16.38 1.31
CA PRO A 41 45.63 -15.81 1.53
C PRO A 41 45.69 -14.29 1.25
N LYS A 42 44.90 -13.78 0.30
CA LYS A 42 44.79 -12.33 0.05
C LYS A 42 44.04 -11.62 1.19
N VAL A 43 43.03 -12.26 1.77
CA VAL A 43 42.30 -11.74 2.93
C VAL A 43 43.16 -11.83 4.20
N GLN A 44 44.00 -12.85 4.36
CA GLN A 44 44.96 -12.97 5.46
C GLN A 44 45.98 -11.82 5.42
N GLN A 45 46.62 -11.54 4.27
CA GLN A 45 47.49 -10.37 4.13
C GLN A 45 46.79 -9.04 4.44
N LEU A 46 45.48 -8.94 4.18
CA LEU A 46 44.68 -7.77 4.54
C LEU A 46 44.34 -7.73 6.04
N ILE A 47 44.09 -8.88 6.68
CA ILE A 47 43.92 -9.00 8.13
C ILE A 47 45.22 -8.62 8.85
N GLU A 48 46.38 -9.10 8.39
CA GLU A 48 47.70 -8.79 8.93
C GLU A 48 47.99 -7.29 8.87
N LYS A 49 47.86 -6.67 7.68
CA LYS A 49 47.99 -5.22 7.50
C LYS A 49 47.01 -4.41 8.36
N LEU A 50 45.84 -4.96 8.69
CA LEU A 50 44.88 -4.34 9.61
C LEU A 50 45.26 -4.53 11.08
N THR A 51 45.84 -5.67 11.48
CA THR A 51 46.37 -5.87 12.84
C THR A 51 47.64 -5.06 13.09
N ASP A 52 48.51 -4.90 12.10
CA ASP A 52 49.72 -4.06 12.19
C ASP A 52 49.36 -2.59 12.31
N LYS A 53 48.32 -2.13 11.59
CA LYS A 53 47.75 -0.78 11.80
C LYS A 53 47.03 -0.63 13.13
N LEU A 54 46.68 -1.72 13.81
CA LEU A 54 46.07 -1.70 15.14
C LEU A 54 47.12 -1.67 16.26
N SER A 55 48.20 -2.46 16.14
CA SER A 55 49.30 -2.53 17.12
C SER A 55 50.18 -1.28 17.12
N ASN A 56 50.55 -0.78 15.93
CA ASN A 56 51.37 0.43 15.78
C ASN A 56 50.65 1.74 16.18
N ARG A 57 49.37 1.67 16.56
CA ARG A 57 48.57 2.85 16.97
C ARG A 57 48.96 3.42 18.34
N THR A 58 49.94 2.83 19.02
CA THR A 58 50.24 3.08 20.45
C THR A 58 51.45 3.99 20.68
N THR A 59 52.17 4.41 19.63
CA THR A 59 53.46 5.13 19.74
C THR A 59 53.47 6.49 19.00
N VAL A 60 52.49 7.35 19.30
CA VAL A 60 52.50 8.75 18.85
C VAL A 60 53.68 9.49 19.50
N LYS A 61 54.77 9.68 18.77
CA LYS A 61 55.91 10.51 19.20
C LYS A 61 55.49 11.98 19.22
N ALA A 62 55.49 12.60 20.39
CA ALA A 62 55.26 14.05 20.51
C ALA A 62 56.43 14.84 19.91
N SER A 63 56.15 15.68 18.91
CA SER A 63 57.12 16.61 18.33
C SER A 63 57.33 17.85 19.21
N ARG A 64 58.52 18.45 19.14
CA ARG A 64 58.85 19.65 19.94
C ARG A 64 58.17 20.90 19.37
N VAL A 65 57.60 21.71 20.27
CA VAL A 65 57.05 23.04 19.93
C VAL A 65 58.18 24.03 19.68
N THR A 66 58.21 24.63 18.49
CA THR A 66 59.13 25.72 18.14
C THR A 66 58.73 27.00 18.86
N ARG A 67 59.70 27.70 19.49
CA ARG A 67 59.51 29.05 20.02
C ARG A 67 60.08 30.09 19.05
N PRO A 68 59.44 31.26 18.87
CA PRO A 68 60.05 32.38 18.14
C PRO A 68 61.38 32.79 18.77
N LYS A 69 62.31 33.24 17.93
CA LYS A 69 63.57 33.86 18.35
C LYS A 69 63.65 35.25 17.73
N GLU A 70 63.71 36.27 18.57
CA GLU A 70 63.79 37.66 18.14
C GLU A 70 65.12 37.94 17.41
N PHE A 71 65.10 38.90 16.49
CA PHE A 71 66.24 39.25 15.66
C PHE A 71 66.97 40.48 16.23
N ASN A 72 68.30 40.47 16.17
CA ASN A 72 69.10 41.59 16.65
C ASN A 72 69.04 42.76 15.65
N LEU A 73 68.56 43.92 16.10
CA LEU A 73 68.59 45.17 15.34
C LEU A 73 70.02 45.75 15.28
N THR A 74 70.83 45.27 14.32
CA THR A 74 72.13 45.87 14.01
C THR A 74 71.98 47.00 12.99
N VAL A 75 72.14 48.25 13.44
CA VAL A 75 72.11 49.43 12.56
C VAL A 75 73.27 49.37 11.56
N PRO A 76 73.03 49.43 10.24
CA PRO A 76 74.10 49.33 9.25
C PRO A 76 74.94 50.62 9.22
N LYS A 77 76.26 50.49 9.34
CA LYS A 77 77.18 51.60 9.04
C LYS A 77 77.12 51.94 7.54
N PRO A 78 77.10 53.23 7.16
CA PRO A 78 77.12 53.62 5.75
C PRO A 78 78.43 53.17 5.09
N ARG A 79 78.32 52.51 3.93
CA ARG A 79 79.46 52.03 3.15
C ARG A 79 79.82 53.09 2.10
N ALA A 80 81.04 53.61 2.15
CA ALA A 80 81.53 54.53 1.13
C ALA A 80 81.58 53.84 -0.24
N ILE A 81 81.12 54.55 -1.28
CA ILE A 81 81.11 54.07 -2.67
C ILE A 81 82.36 54.63 -3.37
N PRO A 82 83.29 53.79 -3.87
CA PRO A 82 84.39 54.27 -4.70
C PRO A 82 83.88 54.66 -6.10
N PRO A 83 84.53 55.63 -6.77
CA PRO A 83 84.13 56.05 -8.12
C PRO A 83 84.28 54.91 -9.16
N PRO A 84 83.47 54.91 -10.23
CA PRO A 84 83.39 53.77 -11.15
C PRO A 84 84.62 53.65 -12.05
N SER A 85 85.12 52.42 -12.19
CA SER A 85 86.06 52.04 -13.25
C SER A 85 85.33 51.84 -14.58
N PRO A 86 85.86 52.32 -15.72
CA PRO A 86 85.21 52.19 -17.02
C PRO A 86 85.39 50.78 -17.63
N ALA A 87 84.55 49.84 -17.20
CA ALA A 87 84.40 48.52 -17.82
C ALA A 87 83.00 48.38 -18.45
N PRO A 88 82.86 47.91 -19.71
CA PRO A 88 81.55 47.69 -20.32
C PRO A 88 80.73 46.64 -19.55
N LEU A 89 79.51 47.00 -19.15
CA LEU A 89 78.59 46.06 -18.49
C LEU A 89 78.11 44.99 -19.50
N PRO A 90 78.08 43.70 -19.12
CA PRO A 90 77.57 42.64 -19.99
C PRO A 90 76.07 42.82 -20.24
N VAL A 91 75.68 42.89 -21.50
CA VAL A 91 74.28 43.05 -21.91
C VAL A 91 73.53 41.75 -21.64
N LEU A 92 72.73 41.73 -20.57
CA LEU A 92 71.82 40.62 -20.28
C LEU A 92 70.77 40.48 -21.40
N PRO A 93 70.48 39.26 -21.89
CA PRO A 93 69.45 39.05 -22.89
C PRO A 93 68.08 39.44 -22.31
N LYS A 94 67.23 40.08 -23.14
CA LYS A 94 65.88 40.48 -22.73
C LYS A 94 65.07 39.23 -22.36
N ARG A 95 64.33 39.31 -21.25
CA ARG A 95 63.44 38.23 -20.79
C ARG A 95 62.44 37.86 -21.89
N GLN A 96 62.19 36.56 -22.06
CA GLN A 96 61.20 36.07 -23.01
C GLN A 96 59.80 36.61 -22.65
N PRO A 97 58.94 36.92 -23.65
CA PRO A 97 57.59 37.39 -23.40
C PRO A 97 56.76 36.30 -22.68
N VAL A 98 55.90 36.74 -21.76
CA VAL A 98 55.03 35.85 -20.99
C VAL A 98 54.11 35.07 -21.93
N PRO A 99 54.01 33.73 -21.84
CA PRO A 99 53.21 32.93 -22.76
C PRO A 99 51.73 33.38 -22.82
N PRO A 100 51.13 33.49 -24.02
CA PRO A 100 49.75 33.95 -24.19
C PRO A 100 48.69 32.97 -23.66
N SER A 101 49.11 31.81 -23.12
CA SER A 101 48.25 30.91 -22.36
C SER A 101 47.83 31.49 -21.01
N ILE A 102 48.65 32.33 -20.37
CA ILE A 102 48.36 32.93 -19.05
C ILE A 102 47.15 33.88 -19.08
N TYR A 103 46.86 34.48 -20.24
CA TYR A 103 45.70 35.34 -20.45
C TYR A 103 44.45 34.60 -20.96
N LYS A 104 44.53 33.28 -21.17
CA LYS A 104 43.38 32.46 -21.57
C LYS A 104 42.75 31.85 -20.31
N PRO A 105 41.43 32.01 -20.06
CA PRO A 105 40.79 31.36 -18.92
C PRO A 105 40.89 29.83 -19.07
N PRO A 106 41.12 29.08 -17.97
CA PRO A 106 41.28 27.64 -18.03
C PRO A 106 39.96 26.93 -18.36
N LYS A 107 40.03 25.68 -18.81
CA LYS A 107 38.90 24.96 -19.44
C LYS A 107 37.71 24.83 -18.48
N GLU A 108 37.98 24.57 -17.21
CA GLU A 108 36.95 24.40 -16.18
C GLU A 108 36.01 25.62 -16.07
N ARG A 109 36.49 26.85 -16.38
CA ARG A 109 35.62 28.04 -16.36
C ARG A 109 34.53 27.99 -17.43
N LYS A 110 34.86 27.52 -18.64
CA LYS A 110 33.89 27.37 -19.73
C LYS A 110 32.88 26.26 -19.41
N GLU A 111 33.36 25.15 -18.86
CA GLU A 111 32.52 24.03 -18.43
C GLU A 111 31.55 24.48 -17.30
N LEU A 112 32.00 25.30 -16.35
CA LEU A 112 31.16 25.91 -15.32
C LEU A 112 30.13 26.91 -15.88
N GLU A 113 30.48 27.69 -16.91
CA GLU A 113 29.55 28.58 -17.61
C GLU A 113 28.47 27.80 -18.37
N GLU A 114 28.83 26.71 -19.05
CA GLU A 114 27.88 25.78 -19.67
C GLU A 114 26.96 25.12 -18.64
N ILE A 115 27.50 24.66 -17.49
CA ILE A 115 26.71 24.06 -16.41
C ILE A 115 25.73 25.08 -15.83
N LYS A 116 26.14 26.35 -15.64
CA LYS A 116 25.24 27.44 -15.22
C LYS A 116 24.14 27.67 -16.24
N ALA A 117 24.46 27.76 -17.54
CA ALA A 117 23.46 27.94 -18.60
C ALA A 117 22.43 26.79 -18.64
N LYS A 118 22.90 25.54 -18.57
CA LYS A 118 22.06 24.33 -18.54
C LYS A 118 21.17 24.28 -17.29
N ASN A 119 21.68 24.72 -16.13
CA ASN A 119 20.89 24.83 -14.90
C ASN A 119 19.85 25.96 -14.95
N ILE A 120 20.16 27.11 -15.56
CA ILE A 120 19.20 28.21 -15.78
C ILE A 120 18.08 27.77 -16.72
N GLN A 121 18.39 27.02 -17.79
CA GLN A 121 17.38 26.44 -18.68
C GLN A 121 16.46 25.46 -17.94
N LYS A 122 17.02 24.52 -17.16
CA LYS A 122 16.23 23.60 -16.32
C LYS A 122 15.33 24.34 -15.34
N ALA A 123 15.85 25.35 -14.64
CA ALA A 123 15.08 26.15 -13.68
C ALA A 123 13.90 26.88 -14.35
N LYS A 124 14.07 27.40 -15.57
CA LYS A 124 12.98 28.00 -16.35
C LYS A 124 11.88 26.98 -16.70
N VAL A 125 12.25 25.78 -17.15
CA VAL A 125 11.28 24.71 -17.43
C VAL A 125 10.53 24.29 -16.17
N SER A 126 11.23 24.08 -15.06
CA SER A 126 10.60 23.76 -13.76
C SER A 126 9.73 24.89 -13.20
N SER A 127 10.02 26.15 -13.50
CA SER A 127 9.14 27.28 -13.16
C SER A 127 7.85 27.24 -13.99
N GLY A 128 7.94 26.90 -15.28
CA GLY A 128 6.78 26.72 -16.15
C GLY A 128 5.84 25.62 -15.66
N THR A 129 6.38 24.44 -15.33
CA THR A 129 5.57 23.34 -14.78
C THR A 129 4.98 23.67 -13.41
N PHE A 130 5.70 24.43 -12.56
CA PHE A 130 5.16 24.91 -11.29
C PHE A 130 3.99 25.89 -11.47
N HIS A 131 4.07 26.82 -12.42
CA HIS A 131 2.97 27.75 -12.69
C HIS A 131 1.71 27.05 -13.22
N LEU A 132 1.88 26.03 -14.09
CA LEU A 132 0.77 25.17 -14.53
C LEU A 132 0.12 24.43 -13.36
N PHE A 133 0.93 23.86 -12.45
CA PHE A 133 0.41 23.18 -11.26
C PHE A 133 -0.32 24.14 -10.30
N GLN A 134 0.19 25.36 -10.13
CA GLN A 134 -0.45 26.40 -9.33
C GLN A 134 -1.77 26.90 -9.94
N PHE A 135 -1.89 26.88 -11.28
CA PHE A 135 -3.13 27.17 -12.00
C PHE A 135 -4.18 26.05 -11.82
N LEU A 136 -3.77 24.77 -11.91
CA LEU A 136 -4.62 23.63 -11.58
C LEU A 136 -5.18 23.70 -10.16
N CYS A 137 -4.33 23.97 -9.15
CA CYS A 137 -4.79 24.12 -7.77
C CYS A 137 -5.84 25.23 -7.61
N ARG A 138 -5.71 26.34 -8.36
CA ARG A 138 -6.72 27.41 -8.37
C ARG A 138 -8.04 26.95 -8.99
N ILE A 139 -8.02 26.29 -10.16
CA ILE A 139 -9.24 25.77 -10.79
C ILE A 139 -9.95 24.77 -9.88
N ILE A 140 -9.21 23.80 -9.31
CA ILE A 140 -9.76 22.80 -8.39
C ILE A 140 -10.39 23.48 -7.17
N SER A 141 -9.73 24.50 -6.58
CA SER A 141 -10.29 25.24 -5.44
C SER A 141 -11.56 26.02 -5.81
N ALA A 142 -11.63 26.63 -6.99
CA ALA A 142 -12.81 27.35 -7.46
C ALA A 142 -13.99 26.39 -7.69
N VAL A 143 -13.74 25.21 -8.27
CA VAL A 143 -14.78 24.18 -8.46
C VAL A 143 -15.28 23.66 -7.11
N LEU A 144 -14.40 23.42 -6.12
CA LEU A 144 -14.83 23.03 -4.77
C LEU A 144 -15.72 24.10 -4.10
N ILE A 145 -15.41 25.39 -4.31
CA ILE A 145 -16.21 26.50 -3.76
C ILE A 145 -17.61 26.52 -4.41
N LEU A 146 -17.71 26.33 -5.73
CA LEU A 146 -19.03 26.19 -6.39
C LEU A 146 -19.78 24.93 -5.92
N TRP A 147 -19.09 23.80 -5.70
CA TRP A 147 -19.65 22.58 -5.10
C TRP A 147 -20.33 22.86 -3.75
N SER A 148 -19.75 23.74 -2.93
CA SER A 148 -20.32 24.15 -1.65
C SER A 148 -21.47 25.16 -1.74
N GLN A 149 -21.76 25.71 -2.92
CA GLN A 149 -22.76 26.78 -3.11
C GLN A 149 -23.91 26.43 -4.06
N MET A 150 -23.76 25.40 -4.90
CA MET A 150 -24.73 25.07 -5.96
C MET A 150 -25.10 23.58 -5.95
N SER A 151 -26.33 23.28 -5.51
CA SER A 151 -26.92 21.92 -5.47
C SER A 151 -27.27 21.34 -6.85
N CYS A 152 -26.53 21.69 -7.90
CA CYS A 152 -26.81 21.31 -9.29
C CYS A 152 -25.68 20.43 -9.84
N GLU A 153 -25.68 19.17 -9.43
CA GLU A 153 -24.68 18.15 -9.81
C GLU A 153 -24.48 18.07 -11.34
N HIS A 154 -25.59 18.18 -12.10
CA HIS A 154 -25.60 18.00 -13.55
C HIS A 154 -24.80 19.07 -14.32
N TYR A 155 -24.85 20.34 -13.88
CA TYR A 155 -24.07 21.40 -14.52
C TYR A 155 -22.58 21.27 -14.20
N LEU A 156 -22.28 20.91 -12.95
CA LEU A 156 -20.91 20.65 -12.50
C LEU A 156 -20.28 19.47 -13.23
N GLU A 157 -21.01 18.36 -13.46
CA GLU A 157 -20.47 17.20 -14.16
C GLU A 157 -20.09 17.50 -15.62
N VAL A 158 -20.85 18.36 -16.31
CA VAL A 158 -20.55 18.81 -17.68
C VAL A 158 -19.30 19.70 -17.71
N VAL A 159 -19.21 20.68 -16.80
CA VAL A 159 -18.01 21.54 -16.68
C VAL A 159 -16.78 20.72 -16.31
N TRP A 160 -16.91 19.76 -15.38
CA TRP A 160 -15.79 18.89 -14.99
C TRP A 160 -15.30 18.04 -16.17
N LYS A 161 -16.22 17.42 -16.92
CA LYS A 161 -15.88 16.65 -18.14
C LYS A 161 -15.18 17.54 -19.17
N SER A 162 -15.72 18.71 -19.49
CA SER A 162 -15.13 19.61 -20.49
C SER A 162 -13.75 20.13 -20.12
N VAL A 163 -13.53 20.50 -18.85
CA VAL A 163 -12.23 20.98 -18.37
C VAL A 163 -11.24 19.82 -18.32
N LEU A 164 -11.65 18.62 -17.88
CA LEU A 164 -10.77 17.46 -17.86
C LEU A 164 -10.40 16.97 -19.25
N THR A 165 -11.32 16.93 -20.23
CA THR A 165 -10.96 16.49 -21.60
C THR A 165 -9.92 17.41 -22.21
N GLN A 166 -10.13 18.72 -22.15
CA GLN A 166 -9.17 19.69 -22.69
C GLN A 166 -7.81 19.60 -21.97
N TYR A 167 -7.80 19.48 -20.64
CA TYR A 167 -6.55 19.34 -19.89
C TYR A 167 -5.85 17.98 -20.11
N PHE A 168 -6.61 16.90 -20.38
CA PHE A 168 -6.03 15.61 -20.74
C PHE A 168 -5.49 15.60 -22.17
N GLU A 169 -6.13 16.28 -23.12
CA GLU A 169 -5.60 16.45 -24.48
C GLU A 169 -4.29 17.24 -24.44
N GLU A 170 -4.26 18.42 -23.80
CA GLU A 170 -3.04 19.24 -23.62
C GLU A 170 -1.93 18.49 -22.83
N LEU A 171 -2.28 17.64 -21.85
CA LEU A 171 -1.30 16.79 -21.15
C LEU A 171 -0.82 15.61 -21.99
N THR A 172 -1.67 15.00 -22.82
CA THR A 172 -1.28 13.84 -23.66
C THR A 172 -0.34 14.32 -24.76
N ASP A 173 -0.65 15.43 -25.43
CA ASP A 173 0.27 16.09 -26.37
C ASP A 173 1.60 16.46 -25.70
N LEU A 174 1.59 16.93 -24.45
CA LEU A 174 2.81 17.24 -23.71
C LEU A 174 3.61 16.00 -23.30
N ILE A 175 2.96 14.86 -23.05
CA ILE A 175 3.60 13.61 -22.62
C ILE A 175 4.16 12.83 -23.82
N ASP A 176 3.39 12.68 -24.88
CA ASP A 176 3.80 11.93 -26.09
C ASP A 176 4.93 12.63 -26.85
N ASN A 177 5.03 13.97 -26.74
CA ASN A 177 6.14 14.75 -27.28
C ASN A 177 7.37 14.87 -26.34
N ILE A 178 7.37 14.22 -25.16
CA ILE A 178 8.62 14.04 -24.40
C ILE A 178 9.35 12.82 -24.98
N PRO A 179 10.53 13.00 -25.63
CA PRO A 179 11.33 11.86 -26.06
C PRO A 179 11.89 11.13 -24.83
N ILE A 180 11.16 10.11 -24.36
CA ILE A 180 11.58 9.23 -23.28
C ILE A 180 12.85 8.52 -23.75
N LYS A 181 14.01 9.07 -23.37
CA LYS A 181 15.33 8.54 -23.75
C LYS A 181 15.52 7.18 -23.08
N LEU A 182 15.10 6.13 -23.76
CA LEU A 182 15.25 4.75 -23.32
C LEU A 182 16.73 4.48 -23.00
N ASN A 183 16.99 3.96 -21.81
CA ASN A 183 18.32 3.48 -21.45
C ASN A 183 18.74 2.39 -22.44
N THR A 184 20.03 2.31 -22.78
CA THR A 184 20.55 1.32 -23.74
C THR A 184 20.17 -0.12 -23.35
N ALA A 185 20.27 -0.45 -22.07
CA ALA A 185 19.84 -1.74 -21.52
C ALA A 185 18.29 -1.95 -21.51
N ALA A 186 17.47 -0.92 -21.71
CA ALA A 186 16.04 -1.07 -21.97
C ALA A 186 15.81 -1.43 -23.45
N ILE A 187 16.40 -0.66 -24.37
CA ILE A 187 16.35 -0.90 -25.82
C ILE A 187 16.79 -2.33 -26.14
N LEU A 188 17.92 -2.78 -25.61
CA LEU A 188 18.45 -4.13 -25.87
C LEU A 188 17.55 -5.25 -25.29
N ARG A 189 16.89 -5.02 -24.14
CA ARG A 189 15.95 -6.01 -23.56
C ARG A 189 14.64 -6.09 -24.35
N GLU A 190 14.13 -4.96 -24.80
CA GLU A 190 12.92 -4.87 -25.62
C GLU A 190 13.15 -5.46 -27.03
N GLY A 191 14.28 -5.11 -27.67
CA GLY A 191 14.69 -5.71 -28.94
C GLY A 191 14.89 -7.22 -28.85
N ALA A 192 15.54 -7.72 -27.80
CA ALA A 192 15.68 -9.17 -27.57
C ALA A 192 14.32 -9.88 -27.32
N LEU A 193 13.35 -9.20 -26.71
CA LEU A 193 11.99 -9.73 -26.53
C LEU A 193 11.26 -9.83 -27.89
N TYR A 194 11.35 -8.81 -28.74
CA TYR A 194 10.76 -8.86 -30.08
C TYR A 194 11.47 -9.87 -31.00
N GLN A 195 12.79 -10.04 -30.89
CA GLN A 195 13.52 -11.08 -31.63
C GLN A 195 13.05 -12.49 -31.25
N ARG A 196 12.83 -12.78 -29.95
CA ARG A 196 12.26 -14.07 -29.55
C ARG A 196 10.87 -14.31 -30.13
N LYS A 197 10.01 -13.29 -30.16
CA LYS A 197 8.69 -13.37 -30.80
C LYS A 197 8.77 -13.60 -32.31
N LEU A 198 9.69 -12.94 -33.00
CA LEU A 198 9.99 -13.23 -34.41
C LEU A 198 10.42 -14.69 -34.58
N GLU A 199 11.38 -15.17 -33.78
CA GLU A 199 11.85 -16.55 -33.84
C GLU A 199 10.74 -17.57 -33.53
N GLU A 200 9.81 -17.24 -32.63
CA GLU A 200 8.64 -18.06 -32.28
C GLU A 200 7.64 -18.13 -33.44
N GLU A 201 7.27 -17.00 -34.06
CA GLU A 201 6.37 -16.99 -35.22
C GLU A 201 7.05 -17.55 -36.49
N LEU A 202 8.36 -17.36 -36.68
CA LEU A 202 9.12 -18.01 -37.77
C LEU A 202 9.12 -19.54 -37.62
N LYS A 203 9.38 -20.06 -36.41
CA LYS A 203 9.28 -21.50 -36.12
C LYS A 203 7.85 -22.01 -36.30
N ARG A 204 6.83 -21.20 -35.99
CA ARG A 204 5.43 -21.54 -36.27
C ARG A 204 5.17 -21.65 -37.77
N ILE A 205 5.60 -20.66 -38.57
CA ILE A 205 5.48 -20.69 -40.03
C ILE A 205 6.24 -21.88 -40.63
N GLU A 206 7.45 -22.18 -40.13
CA GLU A 206 8.23 -23.34 -40.54
C GLU A 206 7.52 -24.66 -40.23
N ASN A 207 6.97 -24.82 -39.02
CA ASN A 207 6.18 -26.00 -38.65
C ASN A 207 4.91 -26.15 -39.53
N LEU A 208 4.21 -25.05 -39.84
CA LEU A 208 3.07 -25.05 -40.75
C LEU A 208 3.49 -25.46 -42.18
N GLN A 209 4.65 -25.00 -42.66
CA GLN A 209 5.23 -25.42 -43.95
C GLN A 209 5.63 -26.90 -43.95
N GLN A 210 6.03 -27.45 -42.80
CA GLN A 210 6.27 -28.89 -42.59
C GLN A 210 4.98 -29.72 -42.45
N GLY A 211 3.79 -29.09 -42.46
CA GLY A 211 2.49 -29.77 -42.39
C GLY A 211 1.95 -29.98 -40.97
N ALA A 212 2.49 -29.30 -39.95
CA ALA A 212 1.88 -29.27 -38.63
C ALA A 212 0.53 -28.52 -38.67
N GLY A 213 -0.43 -28.91 -37.82
CA GLY A 213 -1.71 -28.21 -37.67
C GLY A 213 -1.60 -26.98 -36.77
N ASP A 214 -2.32 -25.91 -37.09
CA ASP A 214 -2.32 -24.65 -36.31
C ASP A 214 -3.28 -24.77 -35.11
N PRO A 215 -2.80 -24.75 -33.85
CA PRO A 215 -3.66 -24.93 -32.66
C PRO A 215 -4.52 -23.70 -32.34
N SER A 216 -4.37 -22.62 -33.10
CA SER A 216 -4.99 -21.31 -32.87
C SER A 216 -6.51 -21.39 -32.79
N GLU A 217 -7.17 -22.09 -33.72
CA GLU A 217 -8.64 -22.26 -33.74
C GLU A 217 -9.15 -22.99 -32.48
N PHE A 218 -8.48 -24.07 -32.07
CA PHE A 218 -8.83 -24.81 -30.86
C PHE A 218 -8.65 -23.97 -29.59
N LEU A 219 -7.60 -23.15 -29.52
CA LEU A 219 -7.36 -22.24 -28.40
C LEU A 219 -8.35 -21.08 -28.37
N GLU A 220 -8.87 -20.63 -29.50
CA GLU A 220 -9.94 -19.63 -29.57
C GLU A 220 -11.31 -20.22 -29.23
N TRP A 221 -11.63 -21.40 -29.76
CA TRP A 221 -12.81 -22.18 -29.35
C TRP A 221 -12.81 -22.46 -27.84
N GLN A 222 -11.68 -22.86 -27.26
CA GLN A 222 -11.56 -23.10 -25.82
C GLN A 222 -11.77 -21.81 -25.00
N LYS A 223 -11.30 -20.65 -25.48
CA LYS A 223 -11.57 -19.35 -24.83
C LYS A 223 -13.05 -18.97 -24.95
N GLN A 224 -13.68 -19.21 -26.10
CA GLN A 224 -15.11 -18.94 -26.30
C GLN A 224 -15.98 -19.82 -25.40
N MET A 225 -15.68 -21.13 -25.28
CA MET A 225 -16.43 -22.02 -24.39
C MET A 225 -16.26 -21.62 -22.93
N ARG A 226 -15.03 -21.37 -22.45
CA ARG A 226 -14.81 -20.83 -21.09
C ARG A 226 -15.49 -19.49 -20.83
N GLY A 227 -15.71 -18.69 -21.87
CA GLY A 227 -16.52 -17.47 -21.82
C GLY A 227 -17.99 -17.78 -21.56
N LYS A 228 -18.58 -18.68 -22.36
CA LYS A 228 -19.96 -19.15 -22.20
C LYS A 228 -20.19 -19.83 -20.84
N ASP A 229 -19.28 -20.72 -20.42
CA ASP A 229 -19.33 -21.38 -19.11
C ASP A 229 -19.41 -20.36 -17.95
N LEU A 230 -18.71 -19.22 -18.08
CA LEU A 230 -18.71 -18.12 -17.11
C LEU A 230 -19.99 -17.27 -17.22
N GLU A 231 -20.46 -16.99 -18.42
CA GLU A 231 -21.71 -16.26 -18.67
C GLU A 231 -22.92 -17.02 -18.12
N GLU A 232 -23.02 -18.34 -18.38
CA GLU A 232 -24.05 -19.21 -17.82
C GLU A 232 -23.99 -19.28 -16.29
N GLN A 233 -22.81 -19.35 -15.68
CA GLN A 233 -22.65 -19.27 -14.22
C GLN A 233 -23.16 -17.93 -13.66
N LEU A 234 -22.91 -16.82 -14.35
CA LEU A 234 -23.40 -15.50 -13.93
C LEU A 234 -24.93 -15.37 -14.08
N THR A 235 -25.53 -15.90 -15.15
CA THR A 235 -26.99 -15.86 -15.32
C THR A 235 -27.70 -16.82 -14.37
N GLU A 236 -27.10 -17.97 -14.04
CA GLU A 236 -27.59 -18.84 -12.95
C GLU A 236 -27.54 -18.14 -11.59
N ILE A 237 -26.45 -17.44 -11.25
CA ILE A 237 -26.33 -16.72 -9.97
C ILE A 237 -27.42 -15.65 -9.85
N GLU A 238 -27.68 -14.85 -10.90
CA GLU A 238 -28.78 -13.87 -10.87
C GLU A 238 -30.15 -14.55 -10.87
N CYS A 239 -30.35 -15.67 -11.57
CA CYS A 239 -31.59 -16.45 -11.49
C CYS A 239 -31.86 -16.94 -10.06
N ARG A 240 -30.88 -17.53 -9.37
CA ARG A 240 -31.00 -17.98 -7.98
C ARG A 240 -31.30 -16.80 -7.03
N ARG A 241 -30.64 -15.65 -7.24
CA ARG A 241 -30.88 -14.41 -6.48
C ARG A 241 -32.31 -13.89 -6.68
N LEU A 242 -32.84 -13.93 -7.90
CA LEU A 242 -34.22 -13.52 -8.22
C LEU A 242 -35.24 -14.52 -7.67
N GLN A 243 -34.99 -15.83 -7.76
CA GLN A 243 -35.81 -16.86 -7.13
C GLN A 243 -35.91 -16.65 -5.60
N GLY A 244 -34.81 -16.29 -4.94
CA GLY A 244 -34.81 -15.92 -3.52
C GLY A 244 -35.68 -14.71 -3.19
N LYS A 245 -35.71 -13.68 -4.06
CA LYS A 245 -36.63 -12.53 -3.91
C LYS A 245 -38.09 -12.94 -4.13
N LEU A 246 -38.36 -13.75 -5.15
CA LEU A 246 -39.72 -14.23 -5.46
C LEU A 246 -40.28 -15.05 -4.29
N SER A 247 -39.50 -15.99 -3.76
CA SER A 247 -39.86 -16.80 -2.60
C SER A 247 -40.12 -15.96 -1.34
N TYR A 248 -39.38 -14.87 -1.14
CA TYR A 248 -39.65 -13.92 -0.05
C TYR A 248 -41.00 -13.22 -0.22
N GLU A 249 -41.32 -12.70 -1.40
CA GLU A 249 -42.61 -12.05 -1.68
C GLU A 249 -43.79 -13.02 -1.55
N GLU A 250 -43.64 -14.25 -2.05
CA GLU A 250 -44.61 -15.33 -1.90
C GLU A 250 -44.82 -15.73 -0.43
N ALA A 251 -43.76 -15.78 0.38
CA ALA A 251 -43.85 -16.06 1.81
C ALA A 251 -44.55 -14.93 2.59
N VAL A 252 -44.32 -13.66 2.23
CA VAL A 252 -45.00 -12.51 2.83
C VAL A 252 -46.49 -12.53 2.50
N LEU A 253 -46.86 -12.82 1.24
CA LEU A 253 -48.26 -12.99 0.82
C LEU A 253 -48.95 -14.16 1.54
N ALA A 254 -48.28 -15.31 1.65
CA ALA A 254 -48.81 -16.45 2.40
C ALA A 254 -49.05 -16.10 3.88
N HIS A 255 -48.15 -15.33 4.51
CA HIS A 255 -48.33 -14.87 5.88
C HIS A 255 -49.49 -13.87 6.02
N GLN A 256 -49.66 -12.94 5.07
CA GLN A 256 -50.80 -12.02 5.03
C GLN A 256 -52.14 -12.77 4.90
N ASN A 257 -52.22 -13.80 4.03
CA ASN A 257 -53.39 -14.66 3.90
C ASN A 257 -53.73 -15.38 5.23
N VAL A 258 -52.74 -15.97 5.91
CA VAL A 258 -52.95 -16.64 7.21
C VAL A 258 -53.42 -15.67 8.29
N ILE A 259 -52.91 -14.43 8.31
CA ILE A 259 -53.39 -13.39 9.22
C ILE A 259 -54.86 -13.03 8.91
N GLN A 260 -55.24 -12.89 7.64
CA GLN A 260 -56.63 -12.59 7.25
C GLN A 260 -57.59 -13.74 7.61
N GLU A 261 -57.20 -14.99 7.43
CA GLU A 261 -57.98 -16.14 7.88
C GLU A 261 -58.14 -16.17 9.41
N ASN A 262 -57.06 -15.91 10.15
CA ASN A 262 -57.07 -15.95 11.61
C ASN A 262 -57.89 -14.79 12.20
N LYS A 263 -57.91 -13.61 11.55
CA LYS A 263 -58.88 -12.53 11.86
C LYS A 263 -60.31 -13.05 11.73
N LYS A 264 -60.69 -13.55 10.54
CA LYS A 264 -62.05 -14.08 10.26
C LYS A 264 -62.47 -15.16 11.28
N LYS A 265 -61.58 -16.11 11.60
CA LYS A 265 -61.83 -17.15 12.62
C LYS A 265 -62.01 -16.56 14.02
N ALA A 266 -61.23 -15.56 14.40
CA ALA A 266 -61.33 -14.88 15.70
C ALA A 266 -62.56 -13.96 15.82
N ASP A 267 -63.06 -13.44 14.70
CA ASP A 267 -64.28 -12.64 14.64
C ASP A 267 -65.53 -13.55 14.74
N LEU A 268 -65.57 -14.67 14.01
CA LEU A 268 -66.60 -15.72 14.17
C LEU A 268 -66.66 -16.26 15.61
N LEU A 269 -65.51 -16.59 16.21
CA LEU A 269 -65.43 -16.99 17.63
C LEU A 269 -65.88 -15.89 18.61
N ARG A 270 -65.87 -14.61 18.19
CA ARG A 270 -66.41 -13.50 19.00
C ARG A 270 -67.93 -13.41 18.87
N GLU A 271 -68.47 -13.68 17.69
CA GLU A 271 -69.91 -13.76 17.41
C GLU A 271 -70.54 -14.95 18.16
N GLU A 272 -70.01 -16.16 17.99
CA GLU A 272 -70.42 -17.37 18.74
C GLU A 272 -70.38 -17.15 20.26
N LYS A 273 -69.31 -16.51 20.76
CA LYS A 273 -69.19 -16.19 22.19
C LYS A 273 -70.20 -15.12 22.63
N ALA A 274 -70.54 -14.15 21.78
CA ALA A 274 -71.56 -13.15 22.10
C ALA A 274 -72.94 -13.82 22.22
N GLU A 275 -73.30 -14.71 21.29
CA GLU A 275 -74.54 -15.51 21.34
C GLU A 275 -74.61 -16.34 22.63
N LEU A 276 -73.54 -17.05 22.99
CA LEU A 276 -73.46 -17.81 24.25
C LEU A 276 -73.58 -16.92 25.50
N MET A 277 -73.04 -15.69 25.47
CA MET A 277 -73.20 -14.73 26.57
C MET A 277 -74.62 -14.16 26.65
N HIS A 278 -75.31 -13.98 25.52
CA HIS A 278 -76.74 -13.62 25.49
C HIS A 278 -77.60 -14.73 26.10
N LEU A 279 -77.42 -15.99 25.66
CA LEU A 279 -78.13 -17.14 26.22
C LEU A 279 -77.87 -17.32 27.72
N TYR A 280 -76.62 -17.12 28.18
CA TYR A 280 -76.30 -17.16 29.60
C TYR A 280 -76.99 -16.03 30.40
N ALA A 281 -77.07 -14.82 29.84
CA ALA A 281 -77.77 -13.71 30.48
C ALA A 281 -79.29 -13.94 30.58
N GLU A 282 -79.91 -14.55 29.57
CA GLU A 282 -81.32 -14.94 29.58
C GLU A 282 -81.60 -16.02 30.63
N ASN A 283 -80.82 -17.10 30.65
CA ASN A 283 -80.91 -18.15 31.66
C ASN A 283 -80.70 -17.59 33.07
N ARG A 284 -79.70 -16.72 33.27
CA ARG A 284 -79.43 -16.08 34.57
C ARG A 284 -80.57 -15.15 35.03
N LEU A 285 -81.34 -14.60 34.08
CA LEU A 285 -82.53 -13.79 34.37
C LEU A 285 -83.77 -14.67 34.65
N GLN A 286 -83.82 -15.91 34.15
CA GLN A 286 -84.79 -16.94 34.53
C GLN A 286 -84.50 -17.49 35.94
N GLU A 287 -83.25 -17.90 36.23
CA GLU A 287 -82.80 -18.30 37.57
C GLU A 287 -83.12 -17.23 38.63
N GLN A 288 -82.98 -15.94 38.28
CA GLN A 288 -83.33 -14.83 39.17
C GLN A 288 -84.83 -14.63 39.40
N LYS A 289 -85.71 -15.16 38.55
CA LYS A 289 -87.17 -15.20 38.78
C LYS A 289 -87.51 -16.37 39.70
N GLU A 290 -87.06 -17.57 39.34
CA GLU A 290 -87.26 -18.79 40.15
C GLU A 290 -86.71 -18.62 41.58
N MET A 291 -85.53 -18.02 41.73
CA MET A 291 -84.94 -17.72 43.04
C MET A 291 -85.73 -16.64 43.81
N LYS A 292 -86.36 -15.67 43.14
CA LYS A 292 -87.24 -14.69 43.81
C LYS A 292 -88.52 -15.36 44.30
N GLU A 293 -89.16 -16.16 43.46
CA GLU A 293 -90.35 -16.94 43.80
C GLU A 293 -90.07 -17.89 44.98
N LEU A 294 -88.92 -18.57 44.98
CA LEU A 294 -88.48 -19.41 46.09
C LEU A 294 -88.15 -18.58 47.35
N VAL A 295 -87.51 -17.42 47.21
CA VAL A 295 -87.25 -16.52 48.35
C VAL A 295 -88.55 -15.95 48.93
N GLU A 296 -89.58 -15.69 48.12
CA GLU A 296 -90.90 -15.26 48.60
C GLU A 296 -91.56 -16.38 49.42
N GLN A 297 -91.58 -17.62 48.92
CA GLN A 297 -92.05 -18.80 49.67
C GLN A 297 -91.27 -19.02 50.97
N VAL A 298 -89.93 -18.91 50.94
CA VAL A 298 -89.07 -19.03 52.14
C VAL A 298 -89.28 -17.87 53.10
N MET A 299 -89.56 -16.65 52.61
CA MET A 299 -89.89 -15.49 53.43
C MET A 299 -91.25 -15.63 54.11
N GLU A 300 -92.22 -16.29 53.47
CA GLU A 300 -93.49 -16.69 54.11
C GLU A 300 -93.25 -17.74 55.20
N GLY A 301 -92.45 -18.78 54.90
CA GLY A 301 -91.98 -19.73 55.91
C GLY A 301 -91.24 -19.05 57.07
N HIS A 302 -90.41 -18.04 56.80
CA HIS A 302 -89.67 -17.28 57.81
C HIS A 302 -90.56 -16.31 58.61
N LYS A 303 -91.64 -15.75 58.05
CA LYS A 303 -92.66 -15.03 58.85
C LYS A 303 -93.23 -15.97 59.92
N ASN A 304 -93.59 -17.19 59.53
CA ASN A 304 -94.15 -18.22 60.41
C ASN A 304 -93.12 -18.69 61.46
N VAL A 305 -91.88 -18.98 61.04
CA VAL A 305 -90.80 -19.39 61.96
C VAL A 305 -90.39 -18.26 62.90
N LYS A 306 -90.40 -16.99 62.48
CA LYS A 306 -90.09 -15.84 63.35
C LYS A 306 -91.13 -15.68 64.48
N GLN A 307 -92.40 -15.91 64.20
CA GLN A 307 -93.47 -15.97 65.21
C GLN A 307 -93.26 -17.10 66.23
N ALA A 308 -92.62 -18.22 65.83
CA ALA A 308 -92.22 -19.28 66.75
C ALA A 308 -90.92 -18.95 67.52
N LYS A 309 -89.92 -18.35 66.86
CA LYS A 309 -88.58 -18.10 67.43
C LYS A 309 -88.57 -16.99 68.49
N ALA A 310 -89.47 -16.01 68.39
CA ALA A 310 -89.65 -14.98 69.43
C ALA A 310 -89.89 -15.63 70.81
N LYS A 311 -90.82 -16.61 70.86
CA LYS A 311 -91.19 -17.41 72.04
C LYS A 311 -90.06 -18.28 72.62
N ILE A 312 -88.92 -18.38 71.92
CA ILE A 312 -87.74 -19.16 72.33
C ILE A 312 -86.59 -18.22 72.74
N GLN A 313 -86.52 -17.03 72.16
CA GLN A 313 -85.46 -16.06 72.45
C GLN A 313 -85.60 -15.46 73.86
N GLU A 314 -86.84 -15.29 74.33
CA GLU A 314 -87.20 -14.94 75.71
C GLU A 314 -86.51 -15.89 76.73
N CYS A 315 -86.38 -17.18 76.40
CA CYS A 315 -85.73 -18.18 77.26
C CYS A 315 -84.19 -18.15 77.20
N LYS A 316 -83.58 -17.62 76.12
CA LYS A 316 -82.12 -17.72 75.89
C LYS A 316 -81.30 -16.53 76.37
N GLN A 317 -81.91 -15.37 76.60
CA GLN A 317 -81.19 -14.19 77.11
C GLN A 317 -80.60 -14.41 78.52
N GLN A 318 -81.05 -15.43 79.23
CA GLN A 318 -80.63 -15.79 80.59
C GLN A 318 -79.23 -16.44 80.69
N ILE A 319 -78.58 -16.78 79.57
CA ILE A 319 -77.37 -17.66 79.56
C ILE A 319 -76.07 -16.91 79.20
N VAL A 320 -76.11 -15.91 78.32
CA VAL A 320 -74.91 -15.42 77.59
C VAL A 320 -73.97 -14.56 78.46
N GLN A 321 -74.40 -14.08 79.62
CA GLN A 321 -73.62 -13.15 80.47
C GLN A 321 -72.40 -13.79 81.18
N GLN A 322 -72.11 -15.08 80.98
CA GLN A 322 -71.17 -15.85 81.82
C GLN A 322 -69.77 -16.13 81.22
N VAL A 323 -69.44 -15.67 79.99
CA VAL A 323 -68.34 -16.28 79.19
C VAL A 323 -67.30 -15.30 78.60
N CYS A 324 -67.43 -13.97 78.77
CA CYS A 324 -66.73 -13.01 77.91
C CYS A 324 -65.34 -12.50 78.37
N GLU A 325 -64.70 -13.06 79.40
CA GLU A 325 -63.64 -12.34 80.15
C GLU A 325 -62.16 -12.75 79.88
N GLU A 326 -61.85 -13.79 79.09
CA GLU A 326 -60.57 -14.52 79.25
C GLU A 326 -59.45 -14.38 78.17
N SER A 327 -59.63 -13.69 77.02
CA SER A 327 -58.86 -14.01 75.78
C SER A 327 -57.78 -12.99 75.27
N GLY A 328 -57.06 -12.25 76.13
CA GLY A 328 -56.44 -10.97 75.74
C GLY A 328 -54.98 -10.84 75.22
N GLU A 329 -54.01 -11.73 75.51
CA GLU A 329 -52.63 -11.23 75.79
C GLU A 329 -51.47 -11.40 74.76
N LEU A 330 -51.61 -12.15 73.65
CA LEU A 330 -50.46 -12.75 72.92
C LEU A 330 -49.64 -11.91 71.90
N LEU A 331 -49.72 -10.58 71.85
CA LEU A 331 -49.36 -9.79 70.64
C LEU A 331 -47.88 -9.31 70.45
N ARG A 332 -46.93 -9.58 71.36
CA ARG A 332 -45.81 -8.61 71.61
C ARG A 332 -44.35 -8.96 71.20
N GLN A 333 -44.07 -9.84 70.22
CA GLN A 333 -42.72 -10.44 70.06
C GLN A 333 -41.91 -10.19 68.74
N ALA A 334 -42.30 -9.30 67.81
CA ALA A 334 -41.86 -9.42 66.40
C ALA A 334 -41.11 -8.22 65.75
N LEU A 335 -39.93 -7.76 66.24
CA LEU A 335 -39.33 -6.50 65.74
C LEU A 335 -37.79 -6.32 65.53
N GLU A 336 -36.89 -7.22 65.95
CA GLU A 336 -35.44 -6.85 66.08
C GLU A 336 -34.47 -7.22 64.92
N GLU A 337 -34.79 -8.13 64.00
CA GLU A 337 -33.78 -8.84 63.16
C GLU A 337 -33.22 -8.12 61.90
N LYS A 338 -33.17 -6.77 61.81
CA LYS A 338 -33.09 -6.09 60.49
C LYS A 338 -31.85 -5.28 60.06
N GLU A 339 -30.82 -5.03 60.88
CA GLU A 339 -29.87 -3.92 60.59
C GLU A 339 -28.44 -4.25 60.08
N GLU A 340 -27.93 -5.49 60.13
CA GLU A 340 -26.45 -5.70 60.14
C GLU A 340 -25.68 -5.70 58.79
N GLU A 341 -26.28 -6.04 57.64
CA GLU A 341 -25.52 -6.58 56.49
C GLU A 341 -24.61 -5.59 55.69
N ASN A 342 -24.68 -4.28 55.94
CA ASN A 342 -24.45 -3.28 54.88
C ASN A 342 -23.00 -2.74 54.67
N ARG A 343 -21.94 -3.44 55.10
CA ARG A 343 -20.59 -2.82 55.29
C ARG A 343 -19.41 -3.14 54.34
N LYS A 344 -19.50 -4.08 53.37
CA LYS A 344 -18.30 -4.58 52.63
C LYS A 344 -18.30 -4.21 51.15
N ARG A 345 -17.56 -3.16 50.72
CA ARG A 345 -17.63 -2.69 49.30
C ARG A 345 -16.44 -1.94 48.64
N TYR A 346 -15.28 -1.71 49.27
CA TYR A 346 -14.19 -0.89 48.68
C TYR A 346 -12.78 -1.45 48.95
N GLU A 347 -11.89 -1.42 47.94
CA GLU A 347 -10.64 -0.62 47.96
C GLU A 347 -9.68 -0.86 46.76
N LEU A 348 -9.57 -2.09 46.23
CA LEU A 348 -8.42 -2.49 45.38
C LEU A 348 -8.47 -1.98 43.91
N ILE A 349 -8.38 -0.67 43.70
CA ILE A 349 -8.23 -0.01 42.39
C ILE A 349 -7.14 1.07 42.47
N GLN A 350 -5.90 0.72 42.06
CA GLN A 350 -4.92 1.61 41.38
C GLN A 350 -3.57 0.91 41.22
N GLN A 351 -2.73 1.42 40.30
CA GLN A 351 -1.43 0.88 39.89
C GLN A 351 -1.58 -0.46 39.13
N ILE A 352 -0.85 -0.79 38.06
CA ILE A 352 0.42 -0.26 37.53
C ILE A 352 0.24 0.20 36.06
N ARG A 353 0.59 1.45 35.74
CA ARG A 353 0.72 1.99 34.37
C ARG A 353 1.92 2.95 34.31
N ALA A 354 3.04 2.55 33.69
CA ALA A 354 3.99 3.39 32.91
C ALA A 354 5.39 2.72 32.71
N ILE A 355 6.16 3.27 31.74
CA ILE A 355 7.64 3.21 31.52
C ILE A 355 8.22 2.08 30.61
N GLU A 356 8.83 2.46 29.46
CA GLU A 356 9.69 1.65 28.55
C GLU A 356 10.70 2.52 27.70
N SER A 357 11.73 1.91 27.04
CA SER A 357 12.61 2.37 25.89
C SER A 357 14.01 3.11 26.10
N THR A 358 14.97 3.05 25.11
CA THR A 358 16.49 3.14 25.29
C THR A 358 17.42 3.83 24.15
N PRO A 359 18.74 3.54 23.76
CA PRO A 359 19.84 4.56 23.49
C PRO A 359 20.82 4.43 22.23
N SER A 360 21.91 5.26 22.04
CA SER A 360 22.99 5.10 20.95
C SER A 360 24.44 5.78 21.10
N ASN A 361 25.35 5.79 20.06
CA ASN A 361 26.89 5.82 20.03
C ASN A 361 27.62 7.01 19.22
N ARG A 362 28.94 7.19 18.82
CA ARG A 362 30.28 6.44 18.76
C ARG A 362 31.70 7.24 18.73
N HIS A 363 32.63 7.19 17.70
CA HIS A 363 34.16 7.47 17.72
C HIS A 363 34.87 7.77 16.31
N LYS A 364 36.18 8.11 15.96
CA LYS A 364 37.53 8.67 16.48
C LYS A 364 38.72 8.84 15.39
N PHE A 365 39.75 9.73 15.56
CA PHE A 365 41.24 9.74 15.10
C PHE A 365 41.86 10.47 13.81
N ILE A 366 43.23 10.49 13.64
CA ILE A 366 44.16 11.32 12.71
C ILE A 366 45.41 10.52 12.14
N ASP A 367 46.22 11.00 11.14
CA ASP A 367 47.47 10.39 10.51
C ASP A 367 48.61 11.39 9.99
N LEU A 368 49.69 10.90 9.30
CA LEU A 368 51.01 11.54 8.92
C LEU A 368 51.43 11.43 7.41
N THR A 369 52.51 12.12 6.94
CA THR A 369 53.25 11.75 5.67
C THR A 369 54.67 12.39 5.48
N GLU A 370 55.75 11.59 5.45
CA GLU A 370 57.08 11.86 4.84
C GLU A 370 57.77 10.52 4.45
N THR A 371 58.81 10.50 3.60
CA THR A 371 59.43 9.27 3.02
C THR A 371 60.91 9.07 3.39
N GLY A 372 61.39 7.82 3.47
CA GLY A 372 62.33 7.42 4.53
C GLY A 372 63.83 7.17 4.28
N GLY A 373 64.32 7.00 3.05
CA GLY A 373 65.76 6.82 2.72
C GLY A 373 66.48 5.61 3.37
N HIS A 374 66.65 4.50 2.65
CA HIS A 374 66.95 3.18 3.23
C HIS A 374 68.09 2.39 2.55
N GLY A 375 68.73 2.90 1.49
CA GLY A 375 69.99 2.37 0.96
C GLY A 375 69.89 1.09 0.11
N LEU A 376 68.74 0.79 -0.48
CA LEU A 376 68.58 -0.38 -1.36
C LEU A 376 69.09 -0.10 -2.79
N PHE A 377 69.54 -1.14 -3.49
CA PHE A 377 69.94 -1.11 -4.92
C PHE A 377 68.83 -0.67 -5.91
N GLY A 378 67.61 -0.41 -5.43
CA GLY A 378 66.50 0.14 -6.21
C GLY A 378 66.17 1.61 -5.90
N GLU A 379 66.95 2.29 -5.05
CA GLU A 379 66.75 3.71 -4.72
C GLU A 379 67.24 4.63 -5.85
N MET A 380 66.44 4.72 -6.91
CA MET A 380 66.57 5.82 -7.87
C MET A 380 66.29 7.14 -7.16
N SER A 381 67.17 8.13 -7.37
CA SER A 381 66.88 9.52 -7.04
C SER A 381 65.58 9.95 -7.70
N ILE A 382 64.85 10.88 -7.05
CA ILE A 382 63.64 11.50 -7.62
C ILE A 382 63.88 11.95 -9.06
N VAL A 383 65.10 12.43 -9.38
CA VAL A 383 65.46 12.93 -10.72
C VAL A 383 65.72 11.80 -11.73
N GLU A 384 66.44 10.73 -11.37
CA GLU A 384 66.71 9.60 -12.28
C GLU A 384 65.43 8.88 -12.72
N LEU A 385 64.44 8.87 -11.82
CA LEU A 385 63.10 8.39 -12.08
C LEU A 385 62.41 9.18 -13.22
N HIS A 386 62.74 10.47 -13.43
CA HIS A 386 62.10 11.31 -14.47
C HIS A 386 62.51 10.95 -15.91
N GLU A 387 63.78 10.58 -16.16
CA GLU A 387 64.25 10.27 -17.52
C GLU A 387 63.76 8.90 -17.99
N ARG A 388 63.79 7.88 -17.10
CA ARG A 388 63.17 6.58 -17.38
C ARG A 388 61.66 6.72 -17.57
N LEU A 389 61.00 7.60 -16.79
CA LEU A 389 59.62 7.99 -17.05
C LEU A 389 59.42 8.70 -18.40
N ALA A 390 60.41 9.36 -18.99
CA ALA A 390 60.24 10.09 -20.25
C ALA A 390 60.02 9.14 -21.44
N LEU A 391 60.91 8.16 -21.63
CA LEU A 391 60.77 7.14 -22.68
C LEU A 391 59.52 6.27 -22.45
N LEU A 392 59.23 5.90 -21.19
CA LEU A 392 58.01 5.18 -20.85
C LEU A 392 56.74 5.98 -21.17
N LYS A 393 56.73 7.31 -20.96
CA LYS A 393 55.61 8.18 -21.37
C LYS A 393 55.40 8.22 -22.89
N GLU A 394 56.41 7.97 -23.71
CA GLU A 394 56.26 7.99 -25.17
C GLU A 394 55.68 6.68 -25.70
N ALA A 395 56.20 5.54 -25.24
CA ALA A 395 55.57 4.24 -25.50
C ALA A 395 54.14 4.17 -24.94
N GLN A 396 53.90 4.78 -23.78
CA GLN A 396 52.56 4.90 -23.20
C GLN A 396 51.62 5.75 -24.06
N LYS A 397 52.05 6.87 -24.65
CA LYS A 397 51.20 7.70 -25.53
C LYS A 397 50.71 6.91 -26.74
N ALA A 398 51.60 6.21 -27.45
CA ALA A 398 51.24 5.41 -28.62
C ALA A 398 50.22 4.30 -28.24
N ALA A 399 50.48 3.58 -27.15
CA ALA A 399 49.58 2.57 -26.61
C ALA A 399 48.30 3.13 -25.96
N GLU A 400 48.22 4.44 -25.70
CA GLU A 400 46.98 5.14 -25.35
C GLU A 400 46.21 5.57 -26.61
N GLU A 401 46.90 5.94 -27.69
CA GLU A 401 46.29 6.39 -28.95
C GLU A 401 45.61 5.23 -29.68
N GLU A 402 46.27 4.09 -29.85
CA GLU A 402 45.63 2.86 -30.38
C GLU A 402 44.38 2.46 -29.58
N LYS A 403 44.42 2.61 -28.25
CA LYS A 403 43.27 2.32 -27.37
C LYS A 403 42.16 3.35 -27.50
N ARG A 404 42.48 4.64 -27.72
CA ARG A 404 41.47 5.67 -27.98
C ARG A 404 40.73 5.35 -29.28
N ASP A 405 41.43 4.95 -30.34
CA ASP A 405 40.82 4.61 -31.63
C ASP A 405 39.97 3.33 -31.56
N GLN A 406 40.46 2.29 -30.88
CA GLN A 406 39.65 1.10 -30.55
C GLN A 406 38.38 1.48 -29.77
N ILE A 407 38.50 2.33 -28.75
CA ILE A 407 37.35 2.83 -27.95
C ILE A 407 36.39 3.69 -28.80
N ILE A 408 36.87 4.41 -29.81
CA ILE A 408 36.03 5.20 -30.73
C ILE A 408 35.24 4.26 -31.65
N HIS A 409 35.89 3.30 -32.30
CA HIS A 409 35.20 2.32 -33.15
C HIS A 409 34.22 1.44 -32.36
N GLU A 410 34.59 1.00 -31.16
CA GLU A 410 33.66 0.29 -30.26
C GLU A 410 32.43 1.13 -29.90
N LYS A 411 32.58 2.44 -29.68
CA LYS A 411 31.44 3.34 -29.40
C LYS A 411 30.55 3.49 -30.62
N GLN A 412 31.13 3.74 -31.80
CA GLN A 412 30.40 3.87 -33.07
C GLN A 412 29.58 2.60 -33.37
N ALA A 413 30.19 1.42 -33.23
CA ALA A 413 29.49 0.14 -33.43
C ALA A 413 28.37 -0.10 -32.40
N LYS A 414 28.57 0.29 -31.14
CA LYS A 414 27.53 0.20 -30.10
C LYS A 414 26.39 1.19 -30.34
N GLU A 415 26.70 2.40 -30.81
CA GLU A 415 25.71 3.43 -31.16
C GLU A 415 24.87 3.02 -32.38
N GLN A 416 25.50 2.49 -33.44
CA GLN A 416 24.82 1.91 -34.60
C GLN A 416 23.88 0.76 -34.19
N LEU A 417 24.37 -0.22 -33.42
CA LEU A 417 23.57 -1.34 -32.94
C LEU A 417 22.37 -0.89 -32.08
N ILE A 418 22.50 0.22 -31.32
CA ILE A 418 21.38 0.79 -30.56
C ILE A 418 20.34 1.43 -31.48
N LEU A 419 20.76 2.11 -32.56
CA LEU A 419 19.86 2.67 -33.57
C LEU A 419 19.10 1.57 -34.33
N ASP A 420 19.81 0.55 -34.84
CA ASP A 420 19.19 -0.61 -35.52
C ASP A 420 18.11 -1.28 -34.65
N LYS A 421 18.34 -1.34 -33.33
CA LYS A 421 17.38 -1.91 -32.36
C LYS A 421 16.22 -0.97 -32.07
N LEU A 422 16.42 0.35 -32.05
CA LEU A 422 15.34 1.33 -31.95
C LEU A 422 14.43 1.28 -33.17
N ASP A 423 14.99 1.18 -34.37
CA ASP A 423 14.23 1.11 -35.62
C ASP A 423 13.39 -0.18 -35.68
N GLN A 424 13.99 -1.33 -35.35
CA GLN A 424 13.26 -2.60 -35.18
C GLN A 424 12.11 -2.48 -34.15
N ILE A 425 12.37 -1.91 -32.97
CA ILE A 425 11.34 -1.67 -31.94
C ILE A 425 10.22 -0.77 -32.46
N SER A 426 10.54 0.29 -33.21
CA SER A 426 9.55 1.22 -33.77
C SER A 426 8.59 0.51 -34.73
N GLN A 427 9.10 -0.41 -35.56
CA GLN A 427 8.32 -1.22 -36.49
C GLN A 427 7.37 -2.14 -35.72
N PHE A 428 7.86 -2.89 -34.73
CA PHE A 428 7.01 -3.75 -33.89
C PHE A 428 5.94 -2.98 -33.12
N ARG A 429 6.26 -1.81 -32.57
CA ARG A 429 5.28 -0.95 -31.88
C ARG A 429 4.21 -0.44 -32.85
N ALA A 430 4.59 -0.04 -34.07
CA ALA A 430 3.65 0.40 -35.10
C ALA A 430 2.75 -0.74 -35.61
N GLU A 431 3.26 -1.97 -35.71
CA GLU A 431 2.48 -3.16 -36.10
C GLU A 431 1.53 -3.62 -35.00
N LEU A 432 2.00 -3.69 -33.76
CA LEU A 432 1.16 -4.01 -32.60
C LEU A 432 0.08 -2.93 -32.39
N GLY A 433 0.40 -1.65 -32.62
CA GLY A 433 -0.57 -0.56 -32.61
C GLY A 433 -1.65 -0.72 -33.68
N ARG A 434 -1.26 -1.02 -34.93
CA ARG A 434 -2.19 -1.31 -36.04
C ARG A 434 -3.09 -2.52 -35.72
N ALA A 435 -2.52 -3.62 -35.23
CA ALA A 435 -3.26 -4.82 -34.86
C ALA A 435 -4.20 -4.60 -33.65
N ALA A 436 -3.81 -3.76 -32.69
CA ALA A 436 -4.66 -3.37 -31.56
C ALA A 436 -5.82 -2.46 -32.00
N ALA A 437 -5.57 -1.52 -32.92
CA ALA A 437 -6.61 -0.66 -33.48
C ALA A 437 -7.68 -1.47 -34.25
N LEU A 438 -7.26 -2.40 -35.11
CA LEU A 438 -8.17 -3.32 -35.81
C LEU A 438 -9.02 -4.13 -34.82
N LYS A 439 -8.41 -4.73 -33.79
CA LYS A 439 -9.13 -5.45 -32.73
C LYS A 439 -10.05 -4.56 -31.88
N GLN A 440 -9.77 -3.25 -31.79
CA GLN A 440 -10.67 -2.29 -31.16
C GLN A 440 -11.84 -1.93 -32.08
N GLU A 441 -11.63 -1.81 -33.39
CA GLU A 441 -12.72 -1.63 -34.37
C GLU A 441 -13.64 -2.85 -34.44
N GLU A 442 -13.09 -4.06 -34.48
CA GLU A 442 -13.85 -5.32 -34.41
C GLU A 442 -14.72 -5.33 -33.15
N LYS A 443 -14.12 -5.05 -31.98
CA LYS A 443 -14.88 -4.94 -30.71
C LYS A 443 -15.93 -3.84 -30.73
N LYS A 444 -15.66 -2.67 -31.32
CA LYS A 444 -16.66 -1.59 -31.48
C LYS A 444 -17.82 -2.05 -32.36
N LYS A 445 -17.53 -2.73 -33.49
CA LYS A 445 -18.54 -3.31 -34.39
C LYS A 445 -19.38 -4.35 -33.64
N SER A 446 -18.76 -5.30 -32.94
CA SER A 446 -19.45 -6.30 -32.10
C SER A 446 -20.23 -5.71 -30.92
N GLN A 447 -19.81 -4.58 -30.34
CA GLN A 447 -20.54 -3.86 -29.27
C GLN A 447 -21.63 -2.91 -29.78
N SER A 448 -21.61 -2.56 -31.08
CA SER A 448 -22.71 -1.88 -31.78
C SER A 448 -23.75 -2.84 -32.34
N GLY A 449 -23.37 -4.11 -32.56
CA GLY A 449 -24.32 -5.22 -32.56
C GLY A 449 -25.02 -5.32 -31.21
N GLU A 450 -26.25 -5.84 -31.21
CA GLU A 450 -27.12 -5.84 -30.03
C GLU A 450 -26.41 -6.46 -28.81
N ARG A 451 -26.48 -5.76 -27.67
CA ARG A 451 -26.08 -6.35 -26.38
C ARG A 451 -26.84 -7.67 -26.22
N PRO A 452 -26.18 -8.79 -25.83
CA PRO A 452 -26.84 -10.08 -25.74
C PRO A 452 -28.13 -9.95 -24.94
N MET A 453 -29.24 -10.35 -25.57
CA MET A 453 -30.58 -10.16 -25.05
C MET A 453 -30.64 -10.79 -23.65
N LYS A 454 -30.97 -9.99 -22.63
CA LYS A 454 -31.00 -10.46 -21.23
C LYS A 454 -31.78 -11.76 -21.14
N ASP A 455 -31.15 -12.83 -20.62
CA ASP A 455 -31.74 -14.17 -20.53
C ASP A 455 -33.24 -14.13 -20.24
N GLU A 456 -34.04 -14.79 -21.08
CA GLU A 456 -35.49 -14.87 -20.87
C GLU A 456 -35.85 -15.38 -19.46
N ARG A 457 -35.00 -16.22 -18.88
CA ARG A 457 -35.11 -16.73 -17.50
C ARG A 457 -35.08 -15.59 -16.47
N ILE A 458 -34.16 -14.65 -16.63
CA ILE A 458 -34.00 -13.47 -15.77
C ILE A 458 -35.18 -12.51 -15.94
N LEU A 459 -35.62 -12.26 -17.18
CA LEU A 459 -36.78 -11.41 -17.46
C LEU A 459 -38.07 -11.98 -16.86
N LYS A 460 -38.38 -13.25 -17.12
CA LYS A 460 -39.57 -13.95 -16.59
C LYS A 460 -39.59 -14.05 -15.06
N LEU A 461 -38.41 -14.02 -14.40
CA LEU A 461 -38.33 -13.92 -12.94
C LEU A 461 -38.54 -12.47 -12.44
N GLN A 462 -38.05 -11.46 -13.16
CA GLN A 462 -38.28 -10.05 -12.82
C GLN A 462 -39.77 -9.68 -12.95
N GLU A 463 -40.44 -10.13 -14.01
CA GLU A 463 -41.89 -9.95 -14.22
C GLU A 463 -42.70 -10.52 -13.04
N LYS A 464 -42.45 -11.78 -12.66
CA LYS A 464 -43.13 -12.44 -11.52
C LYS A 464 -42.90 -11.74 -10.17
N ILE A 465 -41.71 -11.18 -9.94
CA ILE A 465 -41.45 -10.38 -8.72
C ILE A 465 -42.27 -9.09 -8.74
N VAL A 466 -42.43 -8.43 -9.89
CA VAL A 466 -43.32 -7.27 -10.02
C VAL A 466 -44.77 -7.68 -9.78
N GLU A 467 -45.25 -8.77 -10.37
CA GLU A 467 -46.61 -9.30 -10.11
C GLU A 467 -46.86 -9.55 -8.61
N LYS A 468 -45.94 -10.24 -7.91
CA LYS A 468 -46.09 -10.54 -6.48
C LYS A 468 -45.98 -9.30 -5.58
N THR A 469 -45.09 -8.35 -5.88
CA THR A 469 -45.04 -7.08 -5.14
C THR A 469 -46.31 -6.25 -5.33
N MET A 470 -46.93 -6.30 -6.52
CA MET A 470 -48.21 -5.63 -6.81
C MET A 470 -49.40 -6.34 -6.15
N GLU A 471 -49.40 -7.68 -6.05
CA GLU A 471 -50.36 -8.43 -5.22
C GLU A 471 -50.26 -8.01 -3.75
N ARG A 472 -49.03 -7.92 -3.21
CA ARG A 472 -48.79 -7.53 -1.81
C ARG A 472 -49.26 -6.10 -1.53
N GLN A 473 -49.05 -5.16 -2.46
CA GLN A 473 -49.57 -3.80 -2.34
C GLN A 473 -51.10 -3.77 -2.34
N LYS A 474 -51.76 -4.58 -3.18
CA LYS A 474 -53.24 -4.72 -3.18
C LYS A 474 -53.76 -5.30 -1.86
N GLN A 475 -53.12 -6.35 -1.33
CA GLN A 475 -53.51 -6.91 -0.02
C GLN A 475 -53.30 -5.93 1.13
N ALA A 476 -52.20 -5.16 1.12
CA ALA A 476 -51.93 -4.13 2.12
C ALA A 476 -52.91 -2.93 2.05
N GLY A 477 -53.47 -2.64 0.87
CA GLY A 477 -54.50 -1.61 0.68
C GLY A 477 -55.95 -2.07 0.96
N LEU A 478 -56.14 -3.33 1.36
CA LEU A 478 -57.42 -3.95 1.71
C LEU A 478 -57.49 -4.34 3.22
N LEU A 479 -56.52 -3.89 4.03
CA LEU A 479 -56.28 -4.28 5.42
C LEU A 479 -56.37 -3.12 6.42
#